data_AF-A0AA97A7X9-F1
#
_entry.id   AF-A0AA97A7X9-F1
#
_cell.length_a   1.000
_cell.length_b   1.000
_cell.length_c   1.000
_cell.angle_alpha   90.00
_cell.angle_beta   90.00
_cell.angle_gamma   90.00
#
_symmetry.space_group_name_H-M   'P 1'
#
loop_
_entity.id
_entity.type
_entity.pdbx_description
1 polymer ?
#
loop_
_entity_poly.entity_id
_entity_poly.type
_entity_poly.pdbx_seq_one_letter_code
_entity_poly.pdbx_strand_id
1 'polypeptide(L)'
;MNSADQPASDHGSPGGLTPTSFLAAAAALDTIHEALHSARTPQDGDRPEPDPASSQQALAALLMLREARDQLAEWEAGLIEAAREAGASWADLAHPLGVSSRQAAERRYLRVRPGRPGSTGEQRVQATRDRRAADRTVTTWARANAADLRGLAGRITALTDLPAAARTPLVELTAALAADDAAALIAPLADTHTYLTPGHPDIAARVDDVTRHTDRLRRASSDQRQNRT
;
A
#
# COMPACT_ATOMS: atom_id res chain seq x y z
N MET A 1 51.04 -19.06 14.82
CA MET A 1 50.89 -17.92 15.73
C MET A 1 50.37 -16.75 14.91
N ASN A 2 49.08 -16.80 14.54
CA ASN A 2 47.94 -16.14 15.20
C ASN A 2 47.71 -14.71 14.64
N SER A 3 47.20 -14.65 13.41
CA SER A 3 46.46 -13.48 12.92
C SER A 3 45.11 -13.49 13.65
N ALA A 4 44.93 -12.59 14.59
CA ALA A 4 43.64 -12.33 15.21
C ALA A 4 42.80 -11.54 14.20
N ASP A 5 41.94 -12.30 13.52
CA ASP A 5 40.75 -11.86 12.81
C ASP A 5 39.71 -11.37 13.83
N GLN A 6 39.23 -10.13 13.67
CA GLN A 6 38.00 -9.66 14.30
C GLN A 6 37.46 -8.45 13.53
N PRO A 7 36.48 -8.62 12.63
CA PRO A 7 35.67 -7.50 12.18
C PRO A 7 34.68 -7.15 13.29
N ALA A 8 34.85 -5.95 13.87
CA ALA A 8 33.83 -5.33 14.70
C ALA A 8 32.54 -5.25 13.89
N SER A 9 31.53 -5.99 14.34
CA SER A 9 30.21 -6.00 13.75
C SER A 9 29.52 -4.69 14.10
N ASP A 10 29.61 -3.71 13.21
CA ASP A 10 28.83 -2.46 13.28
C ASP A 10 27.35 -2.79 13.04
N HIS A 11 26.65 -3.09 14.13
CA HIS A 11 25.20 -3.29 14.13
C HIS A 11 24.53 -1.93 14.01
N GLY A 12 24.55 -1.36 12.81
CA GLY A 12 23.70 -0.24 12.44
C GLY A 12 22.24 -0.63 12.60
N SER A 13 21.64 -0.20 13.70
CA SER A 13 20.22 -0.38 13.96
C SER A 13 19.42 0.33 12.87
N PRO A 14 18.55 -0.36 12.11
CA PRO A 14 17.67 0.28 11.15
C PRO A 14 16.42 0.74 11.89
N GLY A 15 16.28 2.05 12.14
CA GLY A 15 15.00 2.58 12.62
C GLY A 15 14.99 4.01 13.17
N GLY A 16 16.08 4.52 13.72
CA GLY A 16 16.14 5.87 14.28
C GLY A 16 16.69 6.90 13.29
N LEU A 17 16.23 8.15 13.38
CA LEU A 17 16.91 9.28 12.74
C LEU A 17 18.34 9.32 13.25
N THR A 18 19.33 9.35 12.36
CA THR A 18 20.73 9.54 12.78
C THR A 18 20.88 10.91 13.48
N PRO A 19 21.85 11.11 14.39
CA PRO A 19 22.03 12.40 15.08
C PRO A 19 22.17 13.60 14.12
N THR A 20 22.79 13.40 12.96
CA THR A 20 22.89 14.41 11.89
C THR A 20 21.54 14.67 11.22
N SER A 21 20.72 13.63 11.02
CA SER A 21 19.35 13.75 10.49
C SER A 21 18.40 14.42 11.50
N PHE A 22 18.59 14.19 12.80
CA PHE A 22 17.87 14.86 13.88
C PHE A 22 18.13 16.37 13.90
N LEU A 23 19.40 16.80 13.86
CA LEU A 23 19.75 18.23 13.86
C LEU A 23 19.23 18.94 12.60
N ALA A 24 19.26 18.27 11.44
CA ALA A 24 18.68 18.78 10.21
C ALA A 24 17.15 18.94 10.32
N ALA A 25 16.45 17.96 10.91
CA ALA A 25 15.00 18.04 11.14
C ALA A 25 14.63 19.17 12.12
N ALA A 26 15.40 19.36 13.19
CA ALA A 26 15.19 20.45 14.14
C ALA A 26 15.36 21.84 13.48
N ALA A 27 16.39 22.02 12.64
CA ALA A 27 16.59 23.26 11.89
C ALA A 27 15.47 23.51 10.86
N ALA A 28 14.98 22.45 10.20
CA ALA A 28 13.85 22.55 9.27
C ALA A 28 12.54 22.95 10.00
N LEU A 29 12.29 22.40 11.20
CA LEU A 29 11.12 22.77 12.00
C LEU A 29 11.16 24.23 12.45
N ASP A 30 12.34 24.76 12.79
CA ASP A 30 12.53 26.17 13.15
C ASP A 30 12.23 27.11 11.97
N THR A 31 12.73 26.78 10.77
CA THR A 31 12.43 27.56 9.56
C THR A 31 10.95 27.51 9.16
N ILE A 32 10.29 26.36 9.32
CA ILE A 32 8.83 26.23 9.14
C ILE A 32 8.08 27.07 10.18
N HIS A 33 8.53 27.09 11.44
CA HIS A 33 7.92 27.89 12.50
C HIS A 33 7.96 29.39 12.18
N GLU A 34 9.12 29.91 11.77
CA GLU A 34 9.30 31.29 11.34
C GLU A 34 8.46 31.65 10.11
N ALA A 35 8.41 30.77 9.10
CA ALA A 35 7.59 30.97 7.92
C ALA A 35 6.08 30.97 8.25
N LEU A 36 5.63 30.14 9.18
CA LEU A 36 4.24 30.14 9.66
C LEU A 36 3.93 31.39 10.50
N HIS A 37 4.90 31.88 11.27
CA HIS A 37 4.75 33.10 12.06
C HIS A 37 4.63 34.34 11.15
N SER A 38 5.46 34.44 10.12
CA SER A 38 5.37 35.52 9.13
C SER A 38 4.07 35.47 8.34
N ALA A 39 3.61 34.29 7.93
CA ALA A 39 2.34 34.11 7.21
C ALA A 39 1.09 34.46 8.06
N ARG A 40 1.18 34.39 9.39
CA ARG A 40 0.09 34.79 10.31
C ARG A 40 0.06 36.28 10.61
N THR A 41 1.16 36.99 10.34
CA THR A 41 1.25 38.44 10.52
C THR A 41 0.74 39.10 9.25
N PRO A 42 -0.44 39.76 9.26
CA PRO A 42 -0.99 40.35 8.05
C PRO A 42 -0.03 41.42 7.52
N GLN A 43 0.38 41.34 6.26
CA GLN A 43 0.78 42.54 5.54
C GLN A 43 -0.51 43.29 5.23
N ASP A 44 -0.75 44.40 5.93
CA ASP A 44 -1.84 45.31 5.62
C ASP A 44 -1.79 45.66 4.12
N GLY A 45 -2.78 45.21 3.34
CA GLY A 45 -3.03 45.75 2.02
C GLY A 45 -3.48 44.80 0.91
N ASP A 46 -3.39 43.48 1.04
CA ASP A 46 -3.69 42.60 -0.10
C ASP A 46 -4.84 41.62 0.21
N ARG A 47 -6.03 41.96 -0.27
CA ARG A 47 -7.19 41.05 -0.28
C ARG A 47 -7.47 40.68 -1.74
N PRO A 48 -6.96 39.53 -2.23
CA PRO A 48 -7.19 39.12 -3.61
C PRO A 48 -8.66 38.77 -3.83
N GLU A 49 -9.25 39.28 -4.90
CA GLU A 49 -10.56 38.84 -5.41
C GLU A 49 -10.50 37.35 -5.81
N PRO A 50 -11.59 36.58 -5.64
CA PRO A 50 -11.61 35.15 -5.93
C PRO A 50 -11.65 34.88 -7.45
N ASP A 51 -10.48 34.84 -8.09
CA ASP A 51 -10.28 34.38 -9.48
C ASP A 51 -10.27 32.84 -9.55
N PRO A 52 -10.82 32.13 -10.55
CA PRO A 52 -10.63 30.69 -10.77
C PRO A 52 -9.17 30.18 -10.65
N ALA A 53 -8.16 31.01 -10.91
CA ALA A 53 -6.76 30.70 -10.60
C ALA A 53 -6.53 30.39 -9.10
N SER A 54 -7.31 31.00 -8.20
CA SER A 54 -7.29 30.77 -6.75
C SER A 54 -7.76 29.38 -6.33
N SER A 55 -8.69 28.75 -7.06
CA SER A 55 -9.14 27.39 -6.76
C SER A 55 -8.04 26.37 -7.05
N GLN A 56 -7.32 26.52 -8.16
CA GLN A 56 -6.21 25.65 -8.52
C GLN A 56 -5.02 25.87 -7.57
N GLN A 57 -4.75 27.11 -7.17
CA GLN A 57 -3.76 27.45 -6.15
C GLN A 57 -4.11 26.85 -4.78
N ALA A 58 -5.39 26.88 -4.38
CA ALA A 58 -5.85 26.26 -3.14
C ALA A 58 -5.68 24.74 -3.17
N LEU A 59 -5.99 24.08 -4.30
CA LEU A 59 -5.76 22.64 -4.45
C LEU A 59 -4.27 22.28 -4.42
N ALA A 60 -3.42 23.07 -5.08
CA ALA A 60 -1.97 22.90 -5.01
C ALA A 60 -1.44 23.09 -3.57
N ALA A 61 -1.96 24.09 -2.84
CA ALA A 61 -1.63 24.32 -1.44
C ALA A 61 -2.06 23.15 -0.53
N LEU A 62 -3.21 22.53 -0.80
CA LEU A 62 -3.67 21.34 -0.06
C LEU A 62 -2.77 20.11 -0.32
N LEU A 63 -2.25 19.95 -1.53
CA LEU A 63 -1.29 18.90 -1.85
C LEU A 63 0.05 19.13 -1.13
N MET A 64 0.59 20.35 -1.20
CA MET A 64 1.82 20.72 -0.48
C MET A 64 1.66 20.55 1.04
N LEU A 65 0.50 20.91 1.58
CA LEU A 65 0.19 20.75 3.00
C LEU A 65 0.12 19.28 3.42
N ARG A 66 -0.39 18.40 2.56
CA ARG A 66 -0.41 16.96 2.82
C ARG A 66 1.00 16.38 2.82
N GLU A 67 1.79 16.70 1.80
CA GLU A 67 3.19 16.27 1.71
C GLU A 67 3.99 16.73 2.92
N ALA A 68 3.83 17.99 3.33
CA ALA A 68 4.46 18.51 4.54
C ALA A 68 4.02 17.75 5.80
N ARG A 69 2.74 17.37 5.93
CA ARG A 69 2.27 16.56 7.07
C ARG A 69 2.88 15.17 7.07
N ASP A 70 3.06 14.56 5.91
CA ASP A 70 3.65 13.22 5.80
C ASP A 70 5.13 13.25 6.21
N GLN A 71 5.89 14.26 5.75
CA GLN A 71 7.28 14.48 6.19
C GLN A 71 7.40 14.78 7.70
N LEU A 72 6.51 15.63 8.23
CA LEU A 72 6.48 15.95 9.66
C LEU A 72 6.11 14.74 10.53
N ALA A 73 5.22 13.87 10.04
CA ALA A 73 4.85 12.64 10.73
C ALA A 73 6.04 11.67 10.83
N GLU A 74 6.86 11.57 9.78
CA GLU A 74 8.07 10.76 9.81
C GLU A 74 9.08 11.29 10.85
N TRP A 75 9.27 12.62 10.92
CA TRP A 75 10.12 13.23 11.94
C TRP A 75 9.57 13.05 13.36
N GLU A 76 8.25 13.10 13.55
CA GLU A 76 7.64 12.94 14.86
C GLU A 76 8.01 11.61 15.54
N ALA A 77 7.97 10.48 14.81
CA ALA A 77 8.36 9.19 15.39
C ALA A 77 9.84 9.15 15.77
N GLY A 78 10.72 9.66 14.90
CA GLY A 78 12.16 9.69 15.18
C GLY A 78 12.54 10.64 16.32
N LEU A 79 11.84 11.77 16.48
CA LEU A 79 12.01 12.70 17.61
C LEU A 79 11.57 12.06 18.93
N ILE A 80 10.47 11.30 18.92
CA ILE A 80 10.01 10.54 20.08
C ILE A 80 11.04 9.48 20.47
N GLU A 81 11.56 8.72 19.51
CA GLU A 81 12.58 7.69 19.76
C GLU A 81 13.87 8.29 20.32
N ALA A 82 14.38 9.37 19.72
CA ALA A 82 15.56 10.07 20.22
C ALA A 82 15.36 10.58 21.66
N ALA A 83 14.19 11.15 21.97
CA ALA A 83 13.87 11.59 23.32
C ALA A 83 13.79 10.41 24.32
N ARG A 84 13.24 9.26 23.88
CA ARG A 84 13.17 8.04 24.69
C ARG A 84 14.55 7.44 24.95
N GLU A 85 15.44 7.45 23.98
CA GLU A 85 16.85 7.04 24.12
C GLU A 85 17.62 7.97 25.07
N ALA A 86 17.32 9.27 25.05
CA ALA A 86 17.83 10.25 26.02
C ALA A 86 17.21 10.16 27.42
N GLY A 87 16.27 9.22 27.64
CA GLY A 87 15.69 8.93 28.96
C GLY A 87 14.36 9.63 29.28
N ALA A 88 13.76 10.38 28.36
CA ALA A 88 12.47 11.03 28.58
C ALA A 88 11.37 9.98 28.80
N SER A 89 10.52 10.16 29.81
CA SER A 89 9.37 9.27 30.03
C SER A 89 8.19 9.64 29.12
N TRP A 90 7.22 8.72 28.97
CA TRP A 90 5.97 9.03 28.26
C TRP A 90 5.15 10.17 28.91
N ALA A 91 5.36 10.43 30.20
CA ALA A 91 4.74 11.57 30.87
C ALA A 91 5.40 12.89 30.42
N ASP A 92 6.73 12.89 30.28
CA ASP A 92 7.49 14.05 29.81
C ASP A 92 7.16 14.39 28.34
N LEU A 93 6.86 13.37 27.53
CA LEU A 93 6.44 13.52 26.14
C LEU A 93 4.99 13.98 25.96
N ALA A 94 4.14 13.90 26.98
CA ALA A 94 2.72 14.24 26.83
C ALA A 94 2.52 15.72 26.47
N HIS A 95 3.23 16.63 27.16
CA HIS A 95 3.12 18.06 26.93
C HIS A 95 3.66 18.48 25.53
N PRO A 96 4.87 18.09 25.10
CA PRO A 96 5.37 18.38 23.76
C PRO A 96 4.51 17.82 22.61
N LEU A 97 3.87 16.66 22.81
CA LEU A 97 2.99 16.04 21.81
C LEU A 97 1.57 16.63 21.80
N GLY A 98 1.28 17.61 22.66
CA GLY A 98 -0.02 18.28 22.77
C GLY A 98 -1.13 17.39 23.31
N VAL A 99 -0.79 16.37 24.12
CA VAL A 99 -1.75 15.42 24.68
C VAL A 99 -1.82 15.50 26.20
N SER A 100 -2.97 15.18 26.77
CA SER A 100 -3.25 15.38 28.20
C SER A 100 -2.71 14.29 29.12
N SER A 101 -2.18 13.18 28.58
CA SER A 101 -1.73 12.05 29.41
C SER A 101 -0.62 11.22 28.76
N ARG A 102 0.13 10.51 29.60
CA ARG A 102 1.11 9.49 29.19
C ARG A 102 0.51 8.47 28.23
N GLN A 103 -0.67 7.93 28.53
CA GLN A 103 -1.31 6.92 27.68
C GLN A 103 -1.67 7.49 26.30
N ALA A 104 -2.06 8.77 26.24
CA ALA A 104 -2.33 9.43 24.96
C ALA A 104 -1.05 9.63 24.13
N ALA A 105 0.08 9.94 24.79
CA ALA A 105 1.39 10.07 24.15
C ALA A 105 1.85 8.73 23.55
N GLU A 106 1.80 7.65 24.35
CA GLU A 106 2.14 6.31 23.92
C GLU A 106 1.26 5.84 22.75
N ARG A 107 -0.06 6.03 22.84
CA ARG A 107 -0.99 5.70 21.74
C ARG A 107 -0.71 6.49 20.47
N ARG A 108 -0.22 7.73 20.57
CA ARG A 108 0.13 8.57 19.42
C ARG A 108 1.38 8.04 18.75
N TYR A 109 2.45 7.77 19.51
CA TYR A 109 3.66 7.16 18.99
C TYR A 109 3.40 5.83 18.26
N LEU A 110 2.58 4.95 18.85
CA LEU A 110 2.22 3.66 18.24
C LEU A 110 1.48 3.79 16.91
N ARG A 111 0.90 4.95 16.58
CA ARG A 111 0.28 5.21 15.27
C ARG A 111 1.26 5.68 14.20
N VAL A 112 2.35 6.33 14.60
CA VAL A 112 3.24 7.10 13.70
C VAL A 112 4.56 6.36 13.41
N ARG A 113 4.89 5.31 14.18
CA ARG A 113 6.14 4.54 14.04
C ARG A 113 6.37 3.95 12.62
N PRO A 114 7.54 4.15 11.99
CA PRO A 114 7.93 3.51 10.72
C PRO A 114 8.13 1.97 10.88
N GLY A 115 7.72 1.16 9.88
CA GLY A 115 7.36 -0.28 9.95
C GLY A 115 8.39 -1.31 10.52
N ARG A 116 8.03 -2.55 10.95
CA ARG A 116 7.22 -3.64 10.31
C ARG A 116 6.82 -4.76 11.33
N PRO A 117 5.84 -5.70 11.12
CA PRO A 117 4.49 -5.66 10.55
C PRO A 117 3.37 -5.86 11.62
N GLY A 118 2.30 -5.05 11.60
CA GLY A 118 1.24 -5.19 12.61
C GLY A 118 0.09 -4.17 12.60
N SER A 119 -0.23 -3.57 11.45
CA SER A 119 -1.57 -3.03 11.14
C SER A 119 -2.06 -1.81 11.95
N THR A 120 -1.91 -0.60 11.40
CA THR A 120 -2.83 0.48 11.80
C THR A 120 -4.23 0.11 11.32
N GLY A 121 -5.27 0.42 12.11
CA GLY A 121 -6.66 0.11 11.75
C GLY A 121 -7.04 0.70 10.39
N GLU A 122 -6.52 1.88 10.08
CA GLU A 122 -6.74 2.58 8.80
C GLU A 122 -6.04 1.90 7.63
N GLN A 123 -4.80 1.41 7.79
CA GLN A 123 -4.13 0.64 6.73
C GLN A 123 -4.78 -0.73 6.51
N ARG A 124 -5.35 -1.38 7.54
CA ARG A 124 -6.17 -2.60 7.33
C ARG A 124 -7.42 -2.30 6.53
N VAL A 125 -8.09 -1.20 6.87
CA VAL A 125 -9.28 -0.75 6.16
C VAL A 125 -8.91 -0.39 4.73
N GLN A 126 -7.77 0.28 4.50
CA GLN A 126 -7.31 0.66 3.18
C GLN A 126 -6.90 -0.57 2.34
N ALA A 127 -6.08 -1.47 2.87
CA ALA A 127 -5.74 -2.74 2.21
C ALA A 127 -6.99 -3.57 1.88
N THR A 128 -7.98 -3.58 2.76
CA THR A 128 -9.28 -4.24 2.50
C THR A 128 -10.07 -3.52 1.40
N ARG A 129 -10.09 -2.19 1.40
CA ARG A 129 -10.73 -1.36 0.36
C ARG A 129 -10.05 -1.50 -1.00
N ASP A 130 -8.73 -1.65 -1.01
CA ASP A 130 -7.93 -1.84 -2.22
C ASP A 130 -8.13 -3.24 -2.78
N ARG A 131 -8.11 -4.27 -1.92
CA ARG A 131 -8.47 -5.64 -2.33
C ARG A 131 -9.87 -5.71 -2.93
N ARG A 132 -10.89 -5.15 -2.24
CA ARG A 132 -12.26 -5.09 -2.75
C ARG A 132 -12.38 -4.32 -4.06
N ALA A 133 -11.56 -3.29 -4.27
CA ALA A 133 -11.57 -2.53 -5.50
C ALA A 133 -10.94 -3.31 -6.66
N ALA A 134 -9.78 -3.94 -6.43
CA ALA A 134 -9.15 -4.84 -7.38
C ALA A 134 -10.10 -5.98 -7.77
N ASP A 135 -10.79 -6.58 -6.79
CA ASP A 135 -11.78 -7.63 -7.03
C ASP A 135 -12.93 -7.12 -7.91
N ARG A 136 -13.44 -5.90 -7.69
CA ARG A 136 -14.47 -5.31 -8.56
C ARG A 136 -14.00 -5.07 -10.00
N THR A 137 -12.75 -4.63 -10.19
CA THR A 137 -12.16 -4.44 -11.52
C THR A 137 -12.08 -5.78 -12.24
N VAL A 138 -11.61 -6.82 -11.57
CA VAL A 138 -11.57 -8.19 -12.10
C VAL A 138 -12.97 -8.71 -12.43
N THR A 139 -13.94 -8.55 -11.53
CA THR A 139 -15.33 -8.98 -11.78
C THR A 139 -15.94 -8.25 -12.99
N THR A 140 -15.69 -6.95 -13.13
CA THR A 140 -16.20 -6.17 -14.27
C THR A 140 -15.60 -6.67 -15.58
N TRP A 141 -14.28 -6.89 -15.61
CA TRP A 141 -13.61 -7.47 -16.76
C TRP A 141 -14.13 -8.87 -17.10
N ALA A 142 -14.29 -9.74 -16.09
CA ALA A 142 -14.78 -11.10 -16.28
C ALA A 142 -16.17 -11.14 -16.90
N ARG A 143 -17.07 -10.25 -16.46
CA ARG A 143 -18.42 -10.10 -17.03
C ARG A 143 -18.38 -9.64 -18.48
N ALA A 144 -17.50 -8.70 -18.80
CA ALA A 144 -17.30 -8.25 -20.20
C ALA A 144 -16.71 -9.35 -21.10
N ASN A 145 -15.95 -10.30 -20.54
CA ASN A 145 -15.29 -11.39 -21.26
C ASN A 145 -15.95 -12.76 -21.00
N ALA A 146 -17.21 -12.77 -20.56
CA ALA A 146 -17.87 -13.96 -20.04
C ALA A 146 -18.01 -15.09 -21.08
N ALA A 147 -18.27 -14.74 -22.34
CA ALA A 147 -18.39 -15.71 -23.43
C ALA A 147 -17.05 -16.42 -23.71
N ASP A 148 -15.93 -15.68 -23.71
CA ASP A 148 -14.60 -16.24 -23.92
C ASP A 148 -14.16 -17.14 -22.76
N LEU A 149 -14.44 -16.73 -21.51
CA LEU A 149 -14.15 -17.53 -20.32
C LEU A 149 -14.94 -18.84 -20.32
N ARG A 150 -16.25 -18.79 -20.61
CA ARG A 150 -17.10 -19.99 -20.70
C ARG A 150 -16.71 -20.88 -21.87
N GLY A 151 -16.37 -20.30 -23.01
CA GLY A 151 -15.90 -21.06 -24.18
C GLY A 151 -14.58 -21.76 -23.91
N LEU A 152 -13.65 -21.12 -23.21
CA LEU A 152 -12.38 -21.74 -22.80
C LEU A 152 -12.61 -22.88 -21.80
N ALA A 153 -13.44 -22.65 -20.78
CA ALA A 153 -13.79 -23.68 -19.80
C ALA A 153 -14.48 -24.90 -20.46
N GLY A 154 -15.44 -24.65 -21.35
CA GLY A 154 -16.13 -25.71 -22.10
C GLY A 154 -15.18 -26.57 -22.94
N ARG A 155 -14.20 -25.94 -23.62
CA ARG A 155 -13.16 -26.69 -24.35
C ARG A 155 -12.34 -27.59 -23.43
N ILE A 156 -11.91 -27.07 -22.27
CA ILE A 156 -11.12 -27.85 -21.30
C ILE A 156 -11.92 -29.04 -20.76
N THR A 157 -13.21 -28.85 -20.43
CA THR A 157 -14.06 -29.94 -19.93
C THR A 157 -14.38 -31.02 -20.97
N ALA A 158 -14.22 -30.70 -22.26
CA ALA A 158 -14.41 -31.66 -23.35
C ALA A 158 -13.17 -32.52 -23.64
N LEU A 159 -12.01 -32.21 -23.03
CA LEU A 159 -10.80 -32.99 -23.19
C LEU A 159 -10.90 -34.34 -22.48
N THR A 160 -10.69 -35.43 -23.22
CA THR A 160 -10.80 -36.81 -22.71
C THR A 160 -9.47 -37.43 -22.33
N ASP A 161 -8.36 -36.76 -22.64
CA ASP A 161 -6.98 -37.26 -22.54
C ASP A 161 -6.18 -36.62 -21.38
N LEU A 162 -6.85 -35.91 -20.48
CA LEU A 162 -6.22 -35.32 -19.29
C LEU A 162 -5.85 -36.37 -18.24
N PRO A 163 -4.74 -36.17 -17.50
CA PRO A 163 -4.30 -37.11 -16.47
C PRO A 163 -5.33 -37.22 -15.34
N ALA A 164 -5.37 -38.37 -14.65
CA ALA A 164 -6.31 -38.59 -13.54
C ALA A 164 -6.19 -37.54 -12.40
N ALA A 165 -5.01 -36.93 -12.24
CA ALA A 165 -4.78 -35.84 -11.29
C ALA A 165 -5.58 -34.56 -11.60
N ALA A 166 -6.00 -34.36 -12.86
CA ALA A 166 -6.81 -33.22 -13.27
C ALA A 166 -8.31 -33.35 -12.91
N ARG A 167 -8.75 -34.52 -12.41
CA ARG A 167 -10.17 -34.77 -12.11
C ARG A 167 -10.76 -33.74 -11.14
N THR A 168 -10.05 -33.41 -10.05
CA THR A 168 -10.55 -32.44 -9.07
C THR A 168 -10.66 -31.03 -9.66
N PRO A 169 -9.60 -30.46 -10.29
CA PRO A 169 -9.72 -29.19 -11.01
C PRO A 169 -10.84 -29.15 -12.06
N LEU A 170 -11.07 -30.26 -12.78
CA LEU A 170 -12.15 -30.33 -13.78
C LEU A 170 -13.55 -30.32 -13.13
N VAL A 171 -13.73 -30.95 -11.97
CA VAL A 171 -14.98 -30.89 -11.21
C VAL A 171 -15.23 -29.46 -10.73
N GLU A 172 -14.21 -28.79 -10.22
CA GLU A 172 -14.31 -27.39 -9.78
C GLU A 172 -14.60 -26.44 -10.95
N LEU A 173 -13.96 -26.64 -12.11
CA LEU A 173 -14.22 -25.89 -13.32
C LEU A 173 -15.66 -26.11 -13.83
N THR A 174 -16.15 -27.35 -13.79
CA THR A 174 -17.53 -27.69 -14.17
C THR A 174 -18.54 -27.06 -13.22
N ALA A 175 -18.26 -27.06 -11.92
CA ALA A 175 -19.10 -26.37 -10.94
C ALA A 175 -19.13 -24.85 -11.18
N ALA A 176 -17.99 -24.25 -11.51
CA ALA A 176 -17.89 -22.82 -11.82
C ALA A 176 -18.59 -22.44 -13.14
N LEU A 177 -18.67 -23.35 -14.12
CA LEU A 177 -19.47 -23.16 -15.34
C LEU A 177 -20.97 -22.98 -15.05
N ALA A 178 -21.47 -23.63 -14.00
CA ALA A 178 -22.86 -23.52 -13.56
C ALA A 178 -23.12 -22.23 -12.74
N ALA A 179 -22.09 -21.47 -12.38
CA ALA A 179 -22.25 -20.23 -11.63
C ALA A 179 -22.72 -19.05 -12.50
N ASP A 180 -23.54 -18.17 -11.91
CA ASP A 180 -24.08 -16.99 -12.58
C ASP A 180 -22.97 -15.99 -12.99
N ASP A 181 -21.95 -15.82 -12.14
CA ASP A 181 -20.87 -14.85 -12.35
C ASP A 181 -19.65 -15.50 -13.03
N ALA A 182 -19.27 -14.98 -14.20
CA ALA A 182 -18.09 -15.42 -14.96
C ALA A 182 -16.77 -15.20 -14.21
N ALA A 183 -16.73 -14.33 -13.20
CA ALA A 183 -15.55 -14.17 -12.35
C ALA A 183 -15.19 -15.46 -11.59
N ALA A 184 -16.17 -16.33 -11.32
CA ALA A 184 -15.96 -17.61 -10.65
C ALA A 184 -15.12 -18.60 -11.48
N LEU A 185 -15.01 -18.40 -12.80
CA LEU A 185 -14.23 -19.27 -13.69
C LEU A 185 -12.72 -19.02 -13.61
N ILE A 186 -12.29 -17.86 -13.11
CA ILE A 186 -10.87 -17.44 -13.20
C ILE A 186 -9.95 -18.37 -12.41
N ALA A 187 -10.30 -18.69 -11.16
CA ALA A 187 -9.46 -19.55 -10.33
C ALA A 187 -9.44 -21.00 -10.85
N PRO A 188 -10.60 -21.66 -11.13
CA PRO A 188 -10.61 -23.00 -11.67
C PRO A 188 -9.91 -23.13 -13.04
N LEU A 189 -9.97 -22.10 -13.89
CA LEU A 189 -9.20 -22.09 -15.14
C LEU A 189 -7.69 -22.11 -14.84
N ALA A 190 -7.21 -21.25 -13.95
CA ALA A 190 -5.80 -21.21 -13.57
C ALA A 190 -5.32 -22.56 -12.99
N ASP A 191 -6.15 -23.21 -12.17
CA ASP A 191 -5.82 -24.49 -11.53
C ASP A 191 -5.70 -25.65 -12.54
N THR A 192 -6.32 -25.55 -13.73
CA THR A 192 -6.16 -26.54 -14.80
C THR A 192 -4.86 -26.40 -15.60
N HIS A 193 -4.18 -25.24 -15.53
CA HIS A 193 -3.05 -24.90 -16.40
C HIS A 193 -1.95 -25.99 -16.43
N THR A 194 -1.51 -26.45 -15.27
CA THR A 194 -0.41 -27.42 -15.12
C THR A 194 -0.69 -28.76 -15.82
N TYR A 195 -1.96 -29.14 -15.94
CA TYR A 195 -2.36 -30.40 -16.58
C TYR A 195 -2.54 -30.28 -18.09
N LEU A 196 -2.67 -29.05 -18.61
CA LEU A 196 -2.81 -28.76 -20.03
C LEU A 196 -1.45 -28.65 -20.73
N THR A 197 -0.40 -28.19 -20.03
CA THR A 197 0.93 -27.94 -20.62
C THR A 197 1.50 -29.11 -21.44
N PRO A 198 1.39 -30.39 -21.02
CA PRO A 198 2.02 -31.49 -21.75
C PRO A 198 1.31 -31.89 -23.05
N GLY A 199 -0.01 -31.71 -23.15
CA GLY A 199 -0.84 -32.23 -24.25
C GLY A 199 -1.61 -31.19 -25.05
N HIS A 200 -1.86 -30.02 -24.46
CA HIS A 200 -2.71 -28.94 -24.99
C HIS A 200 -2.04 -27.56 -24.78
N PRO A 201 -0.85 -27.32 -25.36
CA PRO A 201 -0.06 -26.13 -25.07
C PRO A 201 -0.72 -24.82 -25.52
N ASP A 202 -1.54 -24.85 -26.57
CA ASP A 202 -2.32 -23.72 -27.06
C ASP A 202 -3.43 -23.30 -26.07
N ILE A 203 -4.12 -24.29 -25.49
CA ILE A 203 -5.13 -24.06 -24.45
C ILE A 203 -4.45 -23.56 -23.17
N ALA A 204 -3.32 -24.16 -22.78
CA ALA A 204 -2.54 -23.73 -21.62
C ALA A 204 -2.08 -22.27 -21.76
N ALA A 205 -1.55 -21.86 -22.93
CA ALA A 205 -1.15 -20.49 -23.20
C ALA A 205 -2.31 -19.50 -23.04
N ARG A 206 -3.52 -19.87 -23.49
CA ARG A 206 -4.70 -19.02 -23.36
C ARG A 206 -5.19 -18.89 -21.92
N VAL A 207 -5.07 -19.94 -21.11
CA VAL A 207 -5.32 -19.89 -19.65
C VAL A 207 -4.30 -18.99 -18.95
N ASP A 208 -3.03 -19.09 -19.33
CA ASP A 208 -1.97 -18.24 -18.79
C ASP A 208 -2.17 -16.76 -19.16
N ASP A 209 -2.58 -16.44 -20.39
CA ASP A 209 -2.93 -15.08 -20.80
C ASP A 209 -4.06 -14.48 -19.94
N VAL A 210 -5.11 -15.25 -19.66
CA VAL A 210 -6.22 -14.85 -18.77
C VAL A 210 -5.72 -14.60 -17.35
N THR A 211 -4.87 -15.47 -16.82
CA THR A 211 -4.31 -15.37 -15.48
C THR A 211 -3.42 -14.13 -15.36
N ARG A 212 -2.47 -13.96 -16.29
CA ARG A 212 -1.58 -12.78 -16.36
C ARG A 212 -2.37 -11.49 -16.54
N HIS A 213 -3.42 -11.48 -17.35
CA HIS A 213 -4.27 -10.30 -17.53
C HIS A 213 -4.97 -9.93 -16.22
N THR A 214 -5.55 -10.91 -15.53
CA THR A 214 -6.23 -10.68 -14.25
C THR A 214 -5.26 -10.15 -13.18
N ASP A 215 -4.04 -10.67 -13.13
CA ASP A 215 -3.02 -10.18 -12.18
C ASP A 215 -2.50 -8.79 -12.53
N ARG A 216 -2.44 -8.43 -13.81
CA ARG A 216 -2.17 -7.05 -14.23
C ARG A 216 -3.30 -6.11 -13.80
N LEU A 217 -4.56 -6.51 -13.93
CA LEU A 217 -5.70 -5.69 -13.47
C LEU A 217 -5.67 -5.46 -11.95
N ARG A 218 -5.34 -6.49 -11.16
CA ARG A 218 -5.19 -6.35 -9.70
C ARG A 218 -4.07 -5.39 -9.32
N ARG A 219 -2.92 -5.48 -9.98
CA ARG A 219 -1.77 -4.58 -9.77
C ARG A 219 -2.07 -3.15 -10.20
N ALA A 220 -2.57 -2.95 -11.42
CA ALA A 220 -2.94 -1.62 -11.92
C ALA A 220 -3.98 -0.91 -11.04
N SER A 221 -4.95 -1.65 -10.49
CA SER A 221 -5.92 -1.10 -9.54
C SER A 221 -5.30 -0.65 -8.21
N SER A 222 -4.18 -1.26 -7.82
CA SER A 222 -3.42 -0.91 -6.61
C SER A 222 -2.52 0.30 -6.90
N ASP A 223 -1.81 0.30 -8.03
CA ASP A 223 -0.88 1.35 -8.46
C ASP A 223 -1.60 2.67 -8.80
N GLN A 224 -2.75 2.62 -9.48
CA GLN A 224 -3.53 3.83 -9.83
C GLN A 224 -4.02 4.59 -8.60
N ARG A 225 -4.16 3.92 -7.45
CA ARG A 225 -4.51 4.59 -6.19
C ARG A 225 -3.30 5.06 -5.42
N GLN A 226 -2.20 4.30 -5.44
CA GLN A 226 -0.93 4.74 -4.86
C GLN A 226 -0.39 6.00 -5.55
N ASN A 227 -0.67 6.20 -6.84
CA ASN A 227 -0.30 7.40 -7.58
C ASN A 227 -1.34 8.54 -7.48
N ARG A 228 -2.49 8.30 -6.82
CA ARG A 228 -3.52 9.31 -6.51
C ARG A 228 -3.50 9.73 -5.04
N THR A 229 -2.81 8.97 -4.20
CA THR A 229 -2.38 9.34 -2.86
C THR A 229 -1.02 9.98 -2.97
#